data_AF-A0A3N9UXV5-F1
#
_entry.id   AF-A0A3N9UXV5-F1
#
_cell.length_a   1.000
_cell.length_b   1.000
_cell.length_c   1.000
_cell.angle_alpha   90.00
_cell.angle_beta   90.00
_cell.angle_gamma   90.00
#
_symmetry.space_group_name_H-M   'P 1'
#
loop_
_entity.id
_entity.type
_entity.pdbx_description
1 polymer ?
#
loop_
_entity_poly.entity_id
_entity_poly.type
_entity_poly.pdbx_seq_one_letter_code
_entity_poly.pdbx_strand_id
1 'polypeptide(L)'
;AIHSHMTNSRITDPEILEWRFPVRVEVFGIRRGSGGAGRCRGGDGVIRRLRFLEAMTVGILSSRRRTAPFGLEGGLPGLPGRNRWIRAGSGEVIELEGRVELGVAPGDEIEIATPGGGGYGEPEAGC
;
A
#
# COMPACT_ATOMS: atom_id res chain seq x y z
N ALA A 1 4.57 -14.76 -25.72
CA ALA A 1 5.26 -15.15 -24.46
C ALA A 1 6.49 -14.26 -24.30
N ILE A 2 6.46 -13.36 -23.33
CA ILE A 2 7.64 -12.59 -22.92
C ILE A 2 7.68 -12.67 -21.39
N HIS A 3 8.56 -13.54 -20.91
CA HIS A 3 8.93 -13.67 -19.52
C HIS A 3 9.91 -12.54 -19.22
N SER A 4 9.48 -11.50 -18.49
CA SER A 4 10.36 -10.45 -18.00
C SER A 4 10.61 -10.67 -16.53
N HIS A 5 11.83 -11.12 -16.22
CA HIS A 5 12.35 -11.23 -14.87
C HIS A 5 12.22 -9.89 -14.13
N MET A 6 11.70 -10.01 -12.92
CA MET A 6 11.33 -8.98 -11.96
C MET A 6 12.38 -7.86 -11.84
N THR A 7 12.03 -6.67 -12.31
CA THR A 7 12.71 -5.42 -11.97
C THR A 7 11.83 -4.64 -11.00
N ASN A 8 12.46 -3.92 -10.08
CA ASN A 8 11.99 -3.29 -8.84
C ASN A 8 10.85 -2.22 -8.97
N SER A 9 9.94 -2.39 -9.92
CA SER A 9 8.78 -1.51 -10.18
C SER A 9 7.56 -2.23 -10.76
N ARG A 10 7.59 -3.55 -10.95
CA ARG A 10 6.42 -4.34 -11.35
C ARG A 10 5.91 -5.17 -10.17
N ILE A 11 4.66 -4.91 -9.80
CA ILE A 11 3.89 -5.68 -8.82
C ILE A 11 3.88 -7.16 -9.25
N THR A 12 3.99 -8.09 -8.29
CA THR A 12 3.62 -9.50 -8.54
C THR A 12 2.18 -9.54 -9.03
N ASP A 13 1.93 -10.16 -10.18
CA ASP A 13 0.59 -10.30 -10.72
C ASP A 13 -0.34 -10.91 -9.66
N PRO A 14 -1.54 -10.35 -9.46
CA PRO A 14 -2.47 -10.84 -8.44
C PRO A 14 -2.78 -12.33 -8.63
N GLU A 15 -2.88 -12.79 -9.88
CA GLU A 15 -3.12 -14.20 -10.25
C GLU A 15 -2.03 -15.15 -9.76
N ILE A 16 -0.76 -14.73 -9.80
CA ILE A 16 0.37 -15.53 -9.31
C ILE A 16 0.37 -15.61 -7.78
N LEU A 17 -0.12 -14.57 -7.11
CA LEU A 17 -0.21 -14.55 -5.65
C LEU A 17 -1.31 -15.50 -5.15
N GLU A 18 -2.49 -15.50 -5.78
CA GLU A 18 -3.59 -16.41 -5.46
C GLU A 18 -3.26 -17.87 -5.81
N TRP A 19 -2.44 -18.09 -6.84
CA TRP A 19 -2.02 -19.44 -7.20
C TRP A 19 -1.00 -20.04 -6.22
N ARG A 20 -0.18 -19.18 -5.59
CA ARG A 20 0.96 -19.62 -4.78
C ARG A 20 0.69 -19.61 -3.27
N PHE A 21 -0.31 -18.87 -2.82
CA PHE A 21 -0.72 -18.81 -1.42
C PHE A 21 -2.24 -18.88 -1.33
N PRO A 22 -2.82 -19.48 -0.29
CA PRO A 22 -4.27 -19.52 -0.09
C PRO A 22 -4.77 -18.13 0.34
N VAL A 23 -4.75 -17.18 -0.59
CA VAL A 23 -5.19 -15.79 -0.43
C VAL A 23 -6.02 -15.37 -1.65
N ARG A 24 -6.85 -14.35 -1.46
CA ARG A 24 -7.62 -13.68 -2.53
C ARG A 24 -7.31 -12.19 -2.52
N VAL A 25 -7.13 -11.60 -3.70
CA VAL A 25 -6.96 -10.16 -3.86
C VAL A 25 -8.35 -9.51 -3.90
N GLU A 26 -8.75 -8.88 -2.79
CA GLU A 26 -10.04 -8.18 -2.69
C GLU A 26 -9.95 -6.78 -3.31
N VAL A 27 -8.81 -6.11 -3.15
CA VAL A 27 -8.58 -4.76 -3.69
C VAL A 27 -7.20 -4.69 -4.28
N PHE A 28 -7.11 -4.14 -5.50
CA PHE A 28 -5.86 -3.67 -6.07
C PHE A 28 -6.13 -2.41 -6.89
N GLY A 29 -5.71 -1.25 -6.37
CA GLY A 29 -6.07 0.01 -7.00
C GLY A 29 -5.21 1.19 -6.58
N ILE A 30 -5.40 2.32 -7.28
CA ILE A 30 -4.69 3.57 -7.01
C ILE A 30 -5.24 4.20 -5.73
N ARG A 31 -4.34 4.58 -4.82
CA ARG A 31 -4.64 5.38 -3.63
C ARG A 31 -4.76 6.85 -4.01
N ARG A 32 -5.86 7.21 -4.67
CA ARG A 32 -6.08 8.58 -5.19
C ARG A 32 -5.94 9.63 -4.09
N GLY A 33 -5.23 10.71 -4.40
CA GLY A 33 -5.01 11.82 -3.46
C GLY A 33 -3.96 11.55 -2.38
N SER A 34 -3.13 10.51 -2.55
CA SER A 34 -2.01 10.27 -1.64
C SER A 34 -0.73 10.99 -2.05
N GLY A 35 -0.59 11.38 -3.31
CA GLY A 35 0.51 12.22 -3.77
C GLY A 35 0.38 13.66 -3.27
N GLY A 36 1.50 14.24 -2.86
CA GLY A 36 1.59 15.61 -2.37
C GLY A 36 1.28 16.63 -3.46
N ALA A 37 0.63 17.73 -3.08
CA ALA A 37 0.31 18.82 -4.00
C ALA A 37 1.57 19.63 -4.36
N GLY A 38 1.56 20.21 -5.54
CA GLY A 38 2.59 21.10 -6.07
C GLY A 38 2.30 21.39 -7.53
N ARG A 39 3.04 22.31 -8.16
CA ARG A 39 2.95 22.54 -9.60
C ARG A 39 3.08 21.25 -10.40
N CYS A 40 3.98 20.36 -9.96
CA CYS A 40 4.02 18.97 -10.37
C CYS A 40 3.56 18.10 -9.21
N ARG A 41 2.36 17.51 -9.31
CA ARG A 41 1.80 16.64 -8.27
C ARG A 41 2.65 15.39 -8.07
N GLY A 42 2.84 14.99 -6.82
CA GLY A 42 3.45 13.71 -6.48
C GLY A 42 2.59 12.53 -6.94
N GLY A 43 3.23 11.40 -7.26
CA GLY A 43 2.52 10.19 -7.66
C GLY A 43 1.68 9.60 -6.53
N ASP A 44 0.46 9.15 -6.85
CA ASP A 44 -0.36 8.40 -5.90
C ASP A 44 0.22 7.01 -5.66
N GLY A 45 0.12 6.53 -4.41
CA GLY A 45 0.42 5.16 -4.05
C GLY A 45 -0.66 4.18 -4.54
N VAL A 46 -0.57 2.94 -4.08
CA VAL A 46 -1.53 1.87 -4.34
C VAL A 46 -2.10 1.33 -3.03
N ILE A 47 -3.34 0.84 -3.09
CA ILE A 47 -3.96 0.04 -2.03
C ILE A 47 -4.06 -1.39 -2.55
N ARG A 48 -3.53 -2.34 -1.78
CA ARG A 48 -3.72 -3.76 -2.00
C ARG A 48 -4.34 -4.38 -0.75
N ARG A 49 -5.45 -5.11 -0.90
CA ARG A 49 -6.09 -5.83 0.19
C ARG A 49 -6.14 -7.32 -0.14
N LEU A 50 -5.60 -8.12 0.76
CA LEU A 50 -5.51 -9.57 0.63
C LEU A 50 -6.37 -10.21 1.70
N ARG A 51 -7.32 -11.05 1.30
CA ARG A 51 -8.07 -11.92 2.20
C ARG A 51 -7.37 -13.26 2.30
N PHE A 52 -7.23 -13.76 3.51
CA PHE A 52 -6.59 -15.04 3.79
C PHE A 52 -7.66 -16.15 3.75
N LEU A 53 -7.38 -17.25 3.04
CA LEU A 53 -8.31 -18.38 2.91
C LEU A 53 -7.97 -19.51 3.90
N GLU A 54 -6.73 -19.52 4.41
CA GLU A 54 -6.25 -20.46 5.42
C GLU A 54 -5.44 -19.72 6.50
N ALA A 55 -5.27 -20.36 7.66
CA ALA A 55 -4.44 -19.81 8.73
C ALA A 55 -2.97 -19.75 8.29
N MET A 56 -2.31 -18.62 8.50
CA MET A 56 -0.91 -18.46 8.12
C MET A 56 -0.18 -17.37 8.92
N THR A 57 1.14 -17.35 8.81
CA THR A 57 1.99 -16.27 9.34
C THR A 57 2.30 -15.28 8.23
N VAL A 58 2.07 -14.00 8.50
CA VAL A 58 2.30 -12.89 7.57
C VAL A 58 3.42 -12.02 8.10
N GLY A 59 4.47 -11.83 7.29
CA GLY A 59 5.52 -10.85 7.52
C GLY A 59 5.34 -9.63 6.62
N ILE A 60 5.34 -8.43 7.19
CA ILE A 60 5.30 -7.17 6.45
C ILE A 60 6.61 -6.41 6.69
N LEU A 61 7.28 -6.05 5.60
CA LEU A 61 8.46 -5.18 5.60
C LEU A 61 8.20 -4.00 4.68
N SER A 62 8.06 -2.82 5.28
CA SER A 62 7.65 -1.62 4.56
C SER A 62 8.15 -0.34 5.24
N SER A 63 8.64 0.59 4.44
CA SER A 63 9.19 1.88 4.91
C SER A 63 8.18 3.02 4.73
N ARG A 64 8.54 4.24 5.15
CA ARG A 64 7.71 5.46 4.95
C ARG A 64 6.29 5.35 5.55
N ARG A 65 6.17 4.70 6.71
CA ARG A 65 4.91 4.58 7.48
C ARG A 65 4.71 5.69 8.52
N ARG A 66 5.82 6.22 9.05
CA ARG A 66 5.82 7.36 10.00
C ARG A 66 6.22 8.67 9.33
N THR A 67 7.26 8.62 8.50
CA THR A 67 7.78 9.79 7.78
C THR A 67 7.24 9.81 6.35
N ALA A 68 6.47 10.85 6.05
CA ALA A 68 5.96 11.14 4.71
C ALA A 68 7.10 11.41 3.71
N PRO A 69 6.95 11.04 2.43
CA PRO A 69 7.79 11.57 1.36
C PRO A 69 7.63 13.09 1.28
N PHE A 70 8.74 13.83 1.42
CA PHE A 70 8.75 15.29 1.43
C PHE A 70 8.50 15.85 0.03
N GLY A 71 7.88 17.02 -0.03
CA GLY A 71 7.82 17.80 -1.26
C GLY A 71 9.08 18.64 -1.46
N LEU A 72 9.26 19.16 -2.67
CA LEU A 72 10.44 19.91 -3.10
C LEU A 72 10.04 21.28 -3.64
N GLU A 73 10.88 22.30 -3.45
CA GLU A 73 10.67 23.66 -3.99
C GLU A 73 9.28 24.24 -3.68
N GLY A 74 8.81 24.10 -2.43
CA GLY A 74 7.49 24.56 -1.99
C GLY A 74 6.34 23.56 -2.22
N GLY A 75 6.63 22.39 -2.80
CA GLY A 75 5.66 21.29 -2.88
C GLY A 75 5.32 20.70 -1.51
N LEU A 76 4.09 20.21 -1.37
CA LEU A 76 3.59 19.57 -0.15
C LEU A 76 4.00 18.09 -0.07
N PRO A 77 4.16 17.54 1.15
CA PRO A 77 4.47 16.12 1.33
C PRO A 77 3.34 15.21 0.86
N GLY A 78 3.70 14.02 0.40
CA GLY A 78 2.74 12.95 0.14
C GLY A 78 2.24 12.31 1.44
N LEU A 79 1.15 11.55 1.38
CA LEU A 79 0.67 10.82 2.53
C LEU A 79 1.59 9.63 2.85
N PRO A 80 1.89 9.36 4.13
CA PRO A 80 2.61 8.15 4.51
C PRO A 80 1.82 6.90 4.12
N GLY A 81 2.54 5.79 3.98
CA GLY A 81 1.91 4.48 3.80
C GLY A 81 1.24 4.01 5.08
N ARG A 82 0.33 3.04 4.98
CA ARG A 82 -0.36 2.42 6.11
C ARG A 82 -0.50 0.92 5.89
N ASN A 83 -0.50 0.15 6.97
CA ASN A 83 -0.78 -1.27 6.95
C ASN A 83 -1.90 -1.52 7.96
N ARG A 84 -2.89 -2.33 7.60
CA ARG A 84 -4.02 -2.63 8.48
C ARG A 84 -4.34 -4.11 8.45
N TRP A 85 -4.70 -4.62 9.61
CA TRP A 85 -5.30 -5.94 9.75
C TRP A 85 -6.78 -5.79 10.08
N ILE A 86 -7.63 -6.39 9.26
CA ILE A 86 -9.08 -6.41 9.43
C ILE A 86 -9.44 -7.83 9.85
N ARG A 87 -9.93 -7.97 11.09
CA ARG A 87 -10.25 -9.27 11.70
C ARG A 87 -11.57 -9.80 11.15
N ALA A 88 -11.57 -11.06 10.73
CA ALA A 88 -12.77 -11.76 10.32
C ALA A 88 -13.79 -11.81 11.46
N GLY A 89 -15.07 -11.67 11.13
CA GLY A 89 -16.17 -11.75 12.09
C GLY A 89 -16.40 -10.47 12.89
N SER A 90 -15.39 -9.95 13.60
CA SER A 90 -15.54 -8.71 14.39
C SER A 90 -15.50 -7.44 13.52
N GLY A 91 -14.80 -7.49 12.38
CA GLY A 91 -14.54 -6.32 11.55
C GLY A 91 -13.57 -5.31 12.19
N GLU A 92 -12.93 -5.68 13.30
CA GLU A 92 -11.94 -4.84 13.98
C GLU A 92 -10.78 -4.51 13.04
N VAL A 93 -10.40 -3.23 12.99
CA VAL A 93 -9.29 -2.74 12.17
C VAL A 93 -8.13 -2.34 13.08
N ILE A 94 -7.02 -3.08 12.98
CA ILE A 94 -5.80 -2.86 13.75
C ILE A 94 -4.76 -2.23 12.81
N GLU A 95 -4.25 -1.05 13.16
CA GLU A 95 -3.14 -0.42 12.43
C GLU A 95 -1.84 -1.16 12.76
N LEU A 96 -1.06 -1.48 11.72
CA LEU A 96 0.17 -2.22 11.82
C LEU A 96 1.39 -1.34 11.52
N GLU A 97 2.49 -1.62 12.19
CA GLU A 97 3.76 -0.95 11.92
C GLU A 97 4.37 -1.34 10.56
N GLY A 98 5.47 -0.67 10.20
CA GLY A 98 6.19 -0.94 8.95
C GLY A 98 6.92 -2.29 8.93
N ARG A 99 7.27 -2.81 10.10
CA ARG A 99 7.89 -4.13 10.28
C ARG A 99 7.08 -4.91 11.31
N VAL A 100 6.42 -5.96 10.87
CA VAL A 100 5.60 -6.80 11.76
C VAL A 100 5.56 -8.24 11.23
N GLU A 101 5.43 -9.18 12.15
CA GLU A 101 5.09 -10.57 11.89
C GLU A 101 3.87 -10.93 12.75
N LEU A 102 2.83 -11.49 12.14
CA LEU A 102 1.60 -11.86 12.84
C LEU A 102 0.96 -13.12 12.25
N GLY A 103 0.20 -13.84 13.07
CA GLY A 103 -0.67 -14.93 12.62
C GLY A 103 -2.04 -14.39 12.21
N VAL A 104 -2.53 -14.80 11.05
CA VAL A 104 -3.87 -14.48 10.53
C VAL A 104 -4.72 -15.74 10.46
N ALA A 105 -6.03 -15.58 10.66
CA ALA A 105 -7.02 -16.64 10.52
C ALA A 105 -7.71 -16.60 9.14
N PRO A 106 -8.35 -17.70 8.71
CA PRO A 106 -9.20 -17.67 7.51
C PRO A 106 -10.25 -16.55 7.58
N GLY A 107 -10.38 -15.80 6.50
CA GLY A 107 -11.27 -14.66 6.37
C GLY A 107 -10.67 -13.32 6.82
N ASP A 108 -9.54 -13.31 7.55
CA ASP A 108 -8.86 -12.06 7.89
C ASP A 108 -8.40 -11.35 6.62
N GLU A 109 -8.23 -10.03 6.69
CA GLU A 109 -7.69 -9.26 5.59
C GLU A 109 -6.49 -8.42 6.03
N ILE A 110 -5.47 -8.35 5.18
CA ILE A 110 -4.36 -7.41 5.33
C ILE A 110 -4.44 -6.39 4.20
N GLU A 111 -4.61 -5.12 4.57
CA GLU A 111 -4.54 -3.99 3.66
C GLU A 111 -3.16 -3.33 3.74
N ILE A 112 -2.54 -3.14 2.59
CA ILE A 112 -1.27 -2.43 2.42
C ILE A 112 -1.53 -1.22 1.53
N ALA A 113 -1.41 -0.04 2.10
CA ALA A 113 -1.45 1.24 1.40
C ALA A 113 -0.02 1.78 1.29
N THR A 114 0.50 1.91 0.08
CA THR A 114 1.84 2.48 -0.14
C THR A 114 1.83 4.00 0.08
N PRO A 115 2.97 4.61 0.46
CA PRO A 115 3.08 6.07 0.51
C PRO A 115 2.84 6.68 -0.88
N GLY A 116 2.33 7.91 -0.92
CA GLY A 116 2.37 8.74 -2.12
C GLY A 116 3.65 9.57 -2.18
N GLY A 117 4.07 9.96 -3.37
CA GLY A 117 5.24 10.83 -3.57
C GLY A 117 4.96 12.27 -3.12
N GLY A 118 6.00 13.02 -2.75
CA GLY A 118 5.88 14.46 -2.51
C GLY A 118 5.67 15.25 -3.81
N GLY A 119 4.98 16.38 -3.72
CA GLY A 119 4.83 17.31 -4.85
C GLY A 119 6.09 18.14 -5.07
N TYR A 120 6.19 18.74 -6.25
CA TYR A 120 7.27 19.67 -6.61
C TYR A 120 6.71 21.03 -7.04
N GLY A 121 7.32 22.11 -6.56
CA GLY A 121 6.88 23.49 -6.81
C GLY A 121 5.71 23.87 -5.91
N GLU A 122 5.59 25.15 -5.57
CA GLU A 122 4.42 25.65 -4.84
C GLU A 122 3.13 25.29 -5.59
N PRO A 123 2.13 24.71 -4.91
CA PRO A 123 0.83 24.50 -5.51
C PRO A 123 0.21 25.85 -5.82
N GLU A 124 -0.31 26.03 -7.04
CA GLU A 124 -1.11 27.19 -7.35
C GLU A 124 -2.31 27.21 -6.39
N ALA A 125 -2.52 28.34 -5.70
CA ALA A 125 -3.69 28.53 -4.87
C ALA A 125 -4.92 28.41 -5.78
N GLY A 126 -5.65 27.30 -5.66
CA GLY A 126 -6.87 27.07 -6.42
C GLY A 126 -7.92 28.12 -6.07
N CYS A 127 -8.53 28.69 -7.12
CA CYS A 127 -9.74 29.50 -7.07
C CYS A 127 -10.94 28.70 -6.52
#